data_AF-A0A060C8H3-F1
#
_entry.id   AF-A0A060C8H3-F1
#
_cell.length_a   1.000
_cell.length_b   1.000
_cell.length_c   1.000
_cell.angle_alpha   90.00
_cell.angle_beta   90.00
_cell.angle_gamma   90.00
#
_symmetry.space_group_name_H-M   'P 1'
#
loop_
_entity.id
_entity.type
_entity.pdbx_description
1 polymer ?
#
loop_
_entity_poly.entity_id
_entity_poly.type
_entity_poly.pdbx_seq_one_letter_code
_entity_poly.pdbx_strand_id
1 'polypeptide(L)' 'MKITEILVNSLKSPLGIDSPAPTFSWKLASKKQNTLQTAYQIKVFTNDSLVWDSQKKFSQQSIYNKYG' A
#
# COMPACT_ATOMS: atom_id res chain seq x y z
N MET A 1 -3.82 -4.70 -14.97
CA MET A 1 -3.18 -3.83 -13.96
C MET A 1 -2.54 -4.73 -12.93
N LYS A 2 -1.31 -4.43 -12.48
CA LYS A 2 -0.62 -5.17 -11.43
C LYS A 2 0.15 -4.21 -10.53
N ILE A 3 0.25 -4.53 -9.25
CA ILE A 3 1.20 -3.86 -8.36
C ILE A 3 2.58 -4.42 -8.67
N THR A 4 3.57 -3.55 -8.90
CA THR A 4 4.95 -3.97 -9.23
C THR A 4 5.93 -3.75 -8.10
N GLU A 5 5.63 -2.82 -7.21
CA GLU A 5 6.50 -2.45 -6.11
C GLU A 5 5.65 -1.94 -4.97
N ILE A 6 6.00 -2.35 -3.75
CA ILE A 6 5.41 -1.90 -2.50
C ILE A 6 6.56 -1.35 -1.66
N LEU A 7 6.35 -0.17 -1.08
CA LEU A 7 7.29 0.50 -0.22
C LEU A 7 6.63 0.77 1.12
N VAL A 8 7.40 0.60 2.19
CA VAL A 8 7.02 1.00 3.55
C VAL A 8 8.01 2.08 3.97
N ASN A 9 7.51 3.27 4.31
CA ASN A 9 8.35 4.46 4.57
C ASN A 9 9.37 4.73 3.46
N SER A 10 8.93 4.60 2.20
CA SER A 10 9.77 4.75 0.99
C SER A 10 10.93 3.74 0.86
N LEU A 11 10.94 2.68 1.67
CA LEU A 11 11.93 1.61 1.62
C LEU A 11 11.31 0.32 1.07
N LYS A 12 12.13 -0.45 0.34
CA LYS A 12 11.75 -1.77 -0.17
C LYS A 12 12.06 -2.83 0.89
N SER A 13 11.03 -3.55 1.35
CA SER A 13 11.14 -4.61 2.35
C SER A 13 12.01 -4.23 3.57
N PRO A 14 11.71 -3.10 4.25
CA PRO A 14 12.54 -2.65 5.36
C PRO A 14 12.47 -3.62 6.54
N LEU A 15 13.56 -3.68 7.29
CA LEU A 15 13.66 -4.37 8.58
C LEU A 15 13.85 -3.31 9.67
N GLY A 16 13.14 -3.45 10.79
CA GLY A 16 13.27 -2.52 11.93
C GLY A 16 12.62 -1.15 11.70
N ILE A 17 11.34 -1.12 11.32
CA ILE A 17 10.56 0.13 11.27
C ILE A 17 10.05 0.42 12.69
N ASP A 18 10.62 1.43 13.37
CA ASP A 18 10.18 1.86 14.70
C ASP A 18 9.06 2.93 14.64
N SER A 19 8.63 3.31 13.45
CA SER A 19 7.57 4.30 13.28
C SER A 19 6.21 3.70 13.68
N PRO A 20 5.46 4.33 14.62
CA PRO A 20 4.17 3.81 15.06
C PRO A 20 3.06 3.93 14.00
N ALA A 21 3.28 4.74 12.97
CA ALA A 21 2.34 4.94 11.87
C ALA A 21 3.10 4.89 10.53
N PRO A 22 3.51 3.69 10.08
CA PRO A 22 4.21 3.55 8.82
C PRO A 22 3.33 4.02 7.65
N THR A 23 3.98 4.38 6.55
CA THR A 23 3.32 4.80 5.32
C THR A 23 3.54 3.77 4.23
N PHE A 24 2.47 3.48 3.48
CA PHE A 24 2.48 2.55 2.37
C PHE A 24 2.40 3.28 1.04
N SER A 25 3.29 2.90 0.13
CA SER A 25 3.29 3.36 -1.26
C SER A 25 3.37 2.17 -2.20
N TRP A 26 2.77 2.28 -3.38
CA TRP A 26 2.87 1.24 -4.40
C TRP A 26 2.89 1.81 -5.82
N LYS A 27 3.51 1.04 -6.72
CA LYS A 27 3.51 1.32 -8.16
C LYS A 27 2.54 0.39 -8.88
N LEU A 28 1.76 0.95 -9.80
CA LEU A 28 0.85 0.21 -10.67
C LEU A 28 1.44 0.15 -12.09
N ALA A 29 1.46 -1.05 -12.67
CA ALA A 29 1.73 -1.24 -14.08
C ALA A 29 0.46 -1.67 -14.82
N SER A 30 0.21 -1.06 -15.98
CA SER A 30 -0.90 -1.40 -16.87
C SER A 30 -0.41 -1.54 -18.31
N LYS A 31 -1.03 -2.44 -19.07
CA LYS A 31 -0.83 -2.54 -20.53
C LYS A 31 -1.71 -1.54 -21.30
N LYS A 32 -2.68 -0.92 -20.63
CA LYS A 32 -3.60 0.07 -21.22
C LYS A 32 -3.19 1.48 -20.82
N GLN A 33 -3.26 2.41 -21.75
CA GLN A 33 -3.09 3.84 -21.47
C GLN A 33 -4.25 4.36 -20.59
N ASN A 34 -4.03 5.50 -19.93
CA ASN A 34 -5.03 6.19 -19.10
C ASN A 34 -5.65 5.29 -18.00
N THR A 35 -4.87 4.35 -17.47
CA THR A 35 -5.31 3.53 -16.33
C THR A 35 -5.12 4.31 -15.04
N LEU A 36 -6.21 4.60 -14.35
CA LEU A 36 -6.21 5.29 -13.05
C LEU A 36 -6.75 4.37 -11.95
N GLN A 37 -6.18 4.47 -10.75
CA GLN A 37 -6.74 3.85 -9.56
C GLN A 37 -7.98 4.64 -9.11
N THR A 38 -9.06 3.95 -8.76
CA THR A 38 -10.28 4.58 -8.21
C THR A 38 -10.49 4.26 -6.73
N ALA A 39 -9.90 3.17 -6.25
CA ALA A 39 -9.94 2.78 -4.85
C ALA A 39 -8.74 1.87 -4.52
N TYR A 40 -8.42 1.76 -3.23
CA TYR A 40 -7.45 0.81 -2.71
C TYR A 40 -7.94 0.16 -1.41
N GLN A 41 -7.30 -0.95 -1.02
CA GLN A 41 -7.44 -1.58 0.28
C GLN A 41 -6.08 -2.18 0.67
N ILE A 42 -5.61 -1.88 1.88
CA ILE A 42 -4.37 -2.39 2.43
C ILE A 42 -4.73 -3.33 3.57
N LYS A 43 -4.20 -4.54 3.53
CA LYS A 43 -4.32 -5.53 4.61
C LYS A 43 -2.93 -5.85 5.12
N VAL A 44 -2.75 -5.71 6.43
CA VAL A 44 -1.49 -6.03 7.11
C VAL A 44 -1.71 -7.29 7.93
N PHE A 45 -0.83 -8.26 7.73
CA PHE A 45 -0.85 -9.54 8.42
C PHE A 45 0.41 -9.69 9.25
N THR A 46 0.26 -10.29 10.43
CA THR A 46 1.38 -10.83 11.20
C THR A 46 1.27 -12.34 11.14
N ASN A 47 2.22 -12.98 10.46
CA ASN A 47 2.08 -14.36 9.98
C ASN A 47 0.79 -14.49 9.15
N ASP A 48 -0.18 -15.28 9.60
CA ASP A 48 -1.47 -15.50 8.93
C ASP A 48 -2.63 -14.71 9.56
N SER A 49 -2.36 -13.97 10.63
CA SER A 49 -3.38 -13.20 11.35
C SER A 49 -3.49 -11.78 10.79
N LEU A 50 -4.70 -11.40 10.38
CA LEU A 50 -5.00 -10.02 9.99
C LEU A 50 -4.90 -9.11 11.22
N VAL A 51 -3.97 -8.17 11.20
CA VAL A 51 -3.78 -7.20 12.29
C VAL A 51 -4.37 -5.82 11.98
N TRP A 52 -4.52 -5.50 10.69
CA TRP A 52 -5.15 -4.25 10.26
C TRP A 52 -5.67 -4.35 8.82
N ASP A 53 -6.80 -3.70 8.57
CA ASP A 53 -7.42 -3.55 7.26
C ASP A 53 -7.88 -2.10 7.09
N SER A 54 -7.36 -1.42 6.07
CA SER A 54 -7.76 -0.03 5.77
C SER A 54 -9.23 0.08 5.33
N GLN A 55 -9.89 -1.04 5.06
CA GLN A 55 -11.11 -1.14 4.28
C GLN A 55 -10.92 -0.55 2.87
N LYS A 56 -11.96 -0.66 2.05
CA LYS A 56 -11.95 -0.03 0.72
C LYS A 56 -12.00 1.49 0.87
N LYS A 57 -10.92 2.16 0.52
CA LYS A 57 -10.83 3.63 0.47
C LYS A 57 -10.97 4.07 -0.99
N PHE A 58 -11.98 4.91 -1.28
CA PHE A 58 -12.17 5.52 -2.59
C PHE A 58 -11.19 6.69 -2.76
N SER A 59 -10.00 6.37 -3.27
CA SER A 59 -8.94 7.35 -3.50
C SER A 59 -8.02 6.91 -4.62
N GLN A 60 -7.55 7.90 -5.38
CA GLN A 60 -6.55 7.72 -6.43
C GLN A 60 -5.11 7.72 -5.87
N GLN A 61 -4.95 8.02 -4.58
CA GLN A 61 -3.64 8.10 -3.92
C GLN A 61 -2.99 6.72 -3.82
N SER A 62 -1.73 6.63 -4.26
CA SER A 62 -0.92 5.41 -4.18
C SER A 62 0.42 5.62 -3.45
N ILE A 63 0.62 6.81 -2.89
CA ILE A 63 1.84 7.20 -2.17
C ILE A 63 1.50 7.68 -0.77
N TYR A 64 2.35 7.35 0.20
CA TYR A 64 2.28 7.82 1.59
C TYR A 64 0.93 7.58 2.29
N ASN A 65 0.27 6.46 1.99
CA ASN A 65 -0.97 6.08 2.67
C ASN A 65 -0.65 5.62 4.09
N LYS A 66 -1.13 6.36 5.09
CA LYS A 66 -0.82 6.09 6.50
C LYS A 66 -1.52 4.84 7.01
N TYR A 67 -0.80 4.09 7.86
CA TYR A 67 -1.40 3.13 8.78
C TYR A 67 -2.28 3.87 9.80
N GLY A 68 -3.52 3.40 9.98
CA GLY A 68 -4.56 4.12 10.71
C GLY A 68 -5.95 3.85 10.16
#